data_AF-A0AA37XKW8-F1
#
_entry.id   AF-A0AA37XKW8-F1
#
_cell.length_a   1.000
_cell.length_b   1.000
_cell.length_c   1.000
_cell.angle_alpha   90.00
_cell.angle_beta   90.00
_cell.angle_gamma   90.00
#
_symmetry.space_group_name_H-M   'P 1'
#
loop_
_entity.id
_entity.type
_entity.pdbx_description
1 polymer ?
#
loop_
_entity_poly.entity_id
_entity_poly.type
_entity_poly.pdbx_seq_one_letter_code
_entity_poly.pdbx_strand_id
1 'polypeptide(L)' 'MSMKPKYQRVVLKLSGEALAGEDGFGINPPTIQKIAEELKKFMN' A
#
# COMPACT_ATOMS: atom_id res chain seq x y z
N MET A 1 17.09 -17.45 -10.34
CA MET A 1 16.94 -16.33 -11.29
C MET A 1 16.32 -15.17 -10.53
N SER A 2 16.98 -14.01 -10.42
CA SER A 2 16.33 -12.84 -9.84
C SER A 2 15.26 -12.36 -10.83
N MET A 3 13.99 -12.43 -10.45
CA MET A 3 12.94 -11.80 -11.26
C MET A 3 13.16 -10.30 -11.23
N LYS A 4 13.65 -9.75 -12.34
CA LYS A 4 13.69 -8.31 -12.52
C LYS A 4 12.24 -7.80 -12.60
N PRO A 5 11.84 -6.81 -11.78
CA PRO A 5 10.50 -6.25 -11.87
C PRO A 5 10.30 -5.61 -13.25
N LYS A 6 9.10 -5.78 -13.82
CA LYS A 6 8.74 -5.24 -15.14
C LYS A 6 8.81 -3.70 -15.17
N TYR A 7 8.54 -3.06 -14.03
CA TYR A 7 8.53 -1.61 -13.87
C TYR A 7 9.55 -1.19 -12.82
N GLN A 8 10.40 -0.22 -13.16
CA GLN A 8 11.40 0.33 -12.26
C GLN A 8 10.81 1.35 -11.27
N ARG A 9 9.76 2.07 -11.68
CA ARG A 9 9.06 3.08 -10.88
C ARG A 9 7.58 3.02 -11.18
N VAL A 10 6.78 3.10 -10.13
CA VAL A 10 5.32 3.08 -10.21
C VAL A 10 4.75 4.18 -9.33
N VAL A 11 3.57 4.67 -9.70
CA VAL A 11 2.73 5.50 -8.83
C VAL A 11 1.55 4.64 -8.43
N LEU A 12 1.43 4.34 -7.14
CA LEU A 12 0.30 3.60 -6.61
C LEU A 12 -0.76 4.58 -6.12
N LYS A 13 -1.93 4.56 -6.76
CA LYS A 13 -3.08 5.35 -6.32
C LYS A 13 -3.96 4.49 -5.41
N LEU A 14 -4.28 5.03 -4.24
CA LEU A 14 -5.24 4.46 -3.29
C LEU A 14 -6.48 5.37 -3.20
N SER A 15 -7.66 4.81 -2.93
CA SER A 15 -8.84 5.61 -2.63
C SER A 15 -8.86 6.03 -1.16
N GLY A 16 -9.64 7.07 -0.81
CA GLY A 16 -9.74 7.53 0.58
C GLY A 16 -10.41 6.49 1.49
N GLU A 17 -11.38 5.77 0.94
CA GLU A 17 -12.09 4.68 1.62
C GLU A 17 -11.15 3.54 1.98
N ALA A 18 -10.15 3.25 1.13
CA ALA A 18 -9.13 2.24 1.42
C ALA A 18 -8.25 2.63 2.62
N LEU A 19 -8.13 3.92 2.95
CA LEU A 19 -7.40 4.41 4.12
C LEU A 19 -8.28 4.45 5.38
N ALA A 20 -9.59 4.56 5.22
CA ALA A 20 -10.56 4.57 6.32
C ALA A 20 -10.81 3.18 6.92
N GLY A 21 -10.52 2.11 6.17
CA GLY A 21 -10.70 0.75 6.67
C GLY A 21 -12.14 0.47 7.07
N GLU A 22 -12.34 -0.21 8.20
CA GLU A 22 -13.66 -0.56 8.74
C GLU A 22 -14.41 0.64 9.32
N ASP A 23 -13.71 1.75 9.64
CA ASP A 23 -14.32 2.94 10.22
C ASP A 23 -15.16 3.72 9.20
N GLY A 24 -14.96 3.47 7.89
CA GLY A 24 -15.74 4.04 6.79
C GLY A 24 -15.57 5.56 6.58
N PHE A 25 -14.89 6.26 7.48
CA PHE A 25 -14.54 7.68 7.38
C PHE A 25 -13.17 7.97 8.00
N GLY A 26 -12.54 9.06 7.57
CA GLY A 26 -11.26 9.52 8.12
C GLY A 26 -10.10 8.62 7.71
N ILE A 27 -9.13 8.47 8.62
CA ILE A 27 -7.92 7.68 8.40
C ILE A 27 -7.82 6.67 9.52
N ASN A 28 -7.76 5.38 9.17
CA ASN A 28 -7.56 4.29 10.12
C ASN A 28 -6.06 3.94 10.21
N PRO A 29 -5.39 4.22 11.35
CA PRO A 29 -3.95 3.97 11.47
C PRO A 29 -3.55 2.50 11.29
N PRO A 30 -4.28 1.50 11.83
CA PRO A 30 -3.99 0.09 11.57
C PRO A 30 -4.02 -0.28 10.08
N THR A 31 -5.01 0.20 9.32
CA THR A 31 -5.13 -0.03 7.87
C THR A 31 -3.94 0.57 7.12
N ILE A 32 -3.57 1.81 7.42
CA ILE A 32 -2.38 2.44 6.81
C ILE A 32 -1.11 1.63 7.11
N GLN A 33 -0.93 1.20 8.36
CA GLN A 33 0.27 0.47 8.75
C GLN A 33 0.38 -0.86 7.98
N LYS A 34 -0.73 -1.59 7.85
CA LYS A 34 -0.79 -2.83 7.05
C LYS A 34 -0.41 -2.58 5.59
N ILE A 35 -0.97 -1.54 4.96
CA ILE A 35 -0.67 -1.17 3.58
C ILE A 35 0.83 -0.86 3.43
N ALA A 36 1.40 -0.07 4.34
CA ALA A 36 2.82 0.28 4.31
C ALA A 36 3.74 -0.95 4.45
N GLU A 37 3.39 -1.89 5.34
CA GLU A 37 4.13 -3.13 5.52
C GLU A 37 4.09 -4.03 4.27
N GLU A 38 2.93 -4.12 3.61
CA GLU A 38 2.79 -4.84 2.35
C GLU A 38 3.66 -4.21 1.25
N LEU A 39 3.64 -2.87 1.10
CA LEU A 39 4.46 -2.18 0.11
C LEU A 39 5.96 -2.35 0.35
N LYS A 40 6.40 -2.35 1.61
CA LYS A 40 7.79 -2.56 1.98
C LYS A 40 8.34 -3.91 1.49
N LYS A 41 7.50 -4.96 1.44
CA LYS A 41 7.90 -6.29 0.94
C LYS A 41 8.25 -6.31 -0.55
N PHE A 42 7.76 -5.33 -1.31
CA PHE A 42 8.02 -5.22 -2.76
C PHE A 42 9.16 -4.25 -3.10
N MET A 43 9.60 -3.44 -2.13
CA MET A 43 10.70 -2.48 -2.32
C MET A 43 12.09 -3.06 -2.00
N ASN A 44 12.13 -4.20 -1.31
CA ASN A 44 13.35 -4.92 -0.91
C ASN A 44 13.53 -6.18 -1.77
#